data_AF-A0AAV0Y7H8-F1
#
_entry.id   AF-A0AAV0Y7H8-F1
#
_cell.length_a   1.000
_cell.length_b   1.000
_cell.length_c   1.000
_cell.angle_alpha   90.00
_cell.angle_beta   90.00
_cell.angle_gamma   90.00
#
_symmetry.space_group_name_H-M   'P 1'
#
loop_
_entity.id
_entity.type
_entity.pdbx_description
1 polymer ?
#
loop_
_entity_poly.entity_id
_entity_poly.type
_entity_poly.pdbx_seq_one_letter_code
_entity_poly.pdbx_strand_id
1 'polypeptide(L)'
;MTLHYIEEKSYNRFSYVLACQRIEGSHNYSNIAKCISKVMNSYKINVTKITHTVTDNASNFGKAFRVYAQQFAPPETVSKNNVTLDAQNINILMDAFDQNTEHHFELESEFLQNDVENDPDDIIDVVNVSDILTIASNNYNEYSEDNDDLDIILSNHITCSAHTLNLVATIDTSKITNNQYKIISRSAFGKLTAFWNLVSRSTMASDVVFNICKCKFPLPVITRWNSFYDAIKKIMLCGEKIIECFEKLKLSQLKTTEWNFLEEYIKVMQPLTTALDKLQGEKSCYLGYVAPTIIAIRRILLNQSHLTYCKPLSLSIIKGLEKRYSFIFDLNDPKSKPYILSSVTLPKFKLSWVPSQFSDICKNLFLLECNEVCSIMNTESGPSTTDNDSGDEFYTPISNSQLSTSPLESSNQHRSENLASVQGLSYLNSKKKDGKDLIILDHYPIVKHIFLKYNTTLPSSAPVERLFSNGSQILTPRRNRLNDKTFEMLMCLKSNKFNV
;
A
#
# COMPACT_ATOMS: atom_id res chain seq x y z
N MET A 1 -2.59 -9.31 12.44
CA MET A 1 -1.23 -9.02 11.97
C MET A 1 -0.70 -10.20 11.16
N THR A 2 -0.16 -9.91 9.97
CA THR A 2 0.46 -10.91 9.08
C THR A 2 1.90 -10.51 8.80
N LEU A 3 2.80 -11.49 8.81
CA LEU A 3 4.21 -11.35 8.47
C LEU A 3 4.44 -11.84 7.05
N HIS A 4 5.26 -11.13 6.29
CA HIS A 4 5.60 -11.48 4.92
C HIS A 4 7.11 -11.40 4.72
N TYR A 5 7.68 -12.38 4.01
CA TYR A 5 9.08 -12.34 3.58
C TYR A 5 9.22 -12.95 2.19
N ILE A 6 10.31 -12.62 1.50
CA ILE A 6 10.69 -13.24 0.23
C ILE A 6 11.88 -14.16 0.49
N GLU A 7 11.77 -15.42 0.08
CA GLU A 7 12.90 -16.35 0.15
C GLU A 7 13.94 -16.00 -0.92
N GLU A 8 15.19 -15.84 -0.50
CA GLU A 8 16.27 -15.30 -1.33
C GLU A 8 16.61 -16.14 -2.57
N LYS A 9 16.47 -17.46 -2.50
CA LYS A 9 16.84 -18.38 -3.60
C LYS A 9 15.73 -18.53 -4.63
N SER A 10 14.49 -18.67 -4.18
CA SER A 10 13.35 -18.96 -5.06
C SER A 10 12.56 -17.71 -5.45
N TYR A 11 12.79 -16.58 -4.77
CA TYR A 11 11.99 -15.36 -4.85
C TYR A 11 10.51 -15.56 -4.51
N ASN A 12 10.16 -16.70 -3.90
CA ASN A 12 8.80 -16.95 -3.46
C ASN A 12 8.51 -16.12 -2.22
N ARG A 13 7.36 -15.45 -2.25
CA ARG A 13 6.82 -14.79 -1.06
C ARG A 13 6.11 -15.79 -0.18
N PHE A 14 6.47 -15.78 1.10
CA PHE A 14 5.79 -16.48 2.16
C PHE A 14 5.02 -15.49 3.04
N SER A 15 3.87 -15.94 3.53
CA SER A 15 2.96 -15.17 4.35
C SER A 15 2.51 -16.00 5.54
N TYR A 16 2.62 -15.43 6.74
CA TYR A 16 2.22 -16.08 7.98
C TYR A 16 1.32 -15.15 8.78
N VAL A 17 0.21 -15.68 9.27
CA VAL A 17 -0.62 -15.01 10.28
C VAL A 17 0.08 -15.16 11.62
N LEU A 18 0.42 -14.04 12.24
CA LEU A 18 1.03 -14.02 13.57
C LEU A 18 -0.02 -13.91 14.67
N ALA A 19 -1.00 -13.02 14.47
CA ALA A 19 -1.99 -12.71 15.49
C ALA A 19 -3.30 -12.20 14.90
N CYS A 20 -4.40 -12.45 15.61
CA CYS A 20 -5.73 -11.91 15.34
C CYS A 20 -6.40 -11.61 16.68
N GLN A 21 -6.01 -10.51 17.31
CA GLN A 21 -6.37 -10.17 18.69
C GLN A 21 -7.46 -9.12 18.75
N ARG A 22 -8.35 -9.25 19.74
CA ARG A 22 -9.29 -8.21 20.12
C ARG A 22 -8.53 -7.13 20.89
N ILE A 23 -8.75 -5.86 20.53
CA ILE A 23 -8.30 -4.70 21.32
C ILE A 23 -9.46 -4.31 22.23
N GLU A 24 -9.24 -4.41 23.54
CA GLU A 24 -10.22 -4.01 24.56
C GLU A 24 -10.15 -2.49 24.80
N GLY A 25 -11.31 -1.86 25.02
CA GLY A 25 -11.40 -0.41 25.19
C GLY A 25 -11.17 0.38 23.91
N SER A 26 -10.71 1.63 24.05
CA SER A 26 -10.53 2.55 22.93
C SER A 26 -9.42 2.10 21.99
N HIS A 27 -9.70 2.09 20.68
CA HIS A 27 -8.72 1.79 19.62
C HIS A 27 -7.82 2.99 19.33
N ASN A 28 -7.26 3.59 20.38
CA ASN A 28 -6.35 4.72 20.28
C ASN A 28 -4.94 4.27 19.85
N TYR A 29 -4.10 5.23 19.47
CA TYR A 29 -2.76 4.98 18.95
C TYR A 29 -1.82 4.24 19.93
N SER A 30 -1.90 4.53 21.23
CA SER A 30 -1.08 3.85 22.27
C SER A 30 -1.48 2.38 22.42
N ASN A 31 -2.78 2.08 22.55
CA ASN A 31 -3.27 0.70 22.67
C ASN A 31 -2.95 -0.15 21.43
N ILE A 32 -3.02 0.45 20.24
CA ILE A 32 -2.60 -0.21 18.99
C ILE A 32 -1.10 -0.53 19.04
N ALA A 33 -0.26 0.43 19.45
CA ALA A 33 1.18 0.22 19.55
C ALA A 33 1.56 -0.85 20.58
N LYS A 34 0.93 -0.82 21.77
CA LYS A 34 1.04 -1.86 22.81
C LYS A 34 0.70 -3.25 22.25
N CYS A 35 -0.40 -3.36 21.52
CA CYS A 35 -0.85 -4.63 20.92
C CYS A 35 0.17 -5.14 19.88
N ILE A 36 0.64 -4.28 18.98
CA ILE A 36 1.65 -4.65 17.98
C ILE A 36 2.94 -5.11 18.66
N SER A 37 3.47 -4.32 19.60
CA SER A 37 4.69 -4.63 20.34
C SER A 37 4.60 -5.97 21.08
N LYS A 38 3.48 -6.22 21.78
CA LYS A 38 3.23 -7.50 22.47
C LYS A 38 3.26 -8.70 21.52
N VAL A 39 2.66 -8.59 20.33
CA VAL A 39 2.72 -9.68 19.36
C VAL A 39 4.16 -9.90 18.89
N MET A 40 4.90 -8.83 18.57
CA MET A 40 6.28 -8.93 18.10
C MET A 40 7.21 -9.56 19.15
N ASN A 41 7.07 -9.14 20.40
CA ASN A 41 7.82 -9.70 21.53
C ASN A 41 7.49 -11.18 21.76
N SER A 42 6.23 -11.59 21.60
CA SER A 42 5.84 -13.01 21.79
C SER A 42 6.47 -13.95 20.76
N TYR A 43 6.70 -13.46 19.53
CA TYR A 43 7.43 -14.20 18.48
C TYR A 43 8.94 -13.91 18.46
N LYS A 44 9.47 -13.10 19.39
CA LYS A 44 10.88 -12.67 19.45
C LYS A 44 11.38 -12.05 18.13
N ILE A 45 10.50 -11.33 17.43
CA ILE A 45 10.85 -10.67 16.18
C ILE A 45 11.46 -9.32 16.51
N ASN A 46 12.75 -9.15 16.21
CA ASN A 46 13.42 -7.86 16.35
C ASN A 46 12.91 -6.89 15.26
N VAL A 47 12.48 -5.71 15.70
CA VAL A 47 12.03 -4.61 14.84
C VAL A 47 13.07 -4.19 13.80
N THR A 48 14.37 -4.37 14.06
CA THR A 48 15.46 -4.08 13.10
C THR A 48 15.40 -4.92 11.83
N LYS A 49 14.73 -6.08 11.90
CA LYS A 49 14.56 -6.98 10.76
C LYS A 49 13.32 -6.64 9.91
N ILE A 50 12.50 -5.69 10.36
CA ILE A 50 11.26 -5.32 9.69
C ILE A 50 11.55 -4.11 8.81
N THR A 51 11.35 -4.28 7.51
CA THR A 51 11.57 -3.18 6.57
C THR A 51 10.46 -2.15 6.67
N HIS A 52 9.20 -2.59 6.63
CA HIS A 52 8.02 -1.74 6.74
C HIS A 52 6.83 -2.49 7.34
N THR A 53 5.97 -1.78 8.07
CA THR A 53 4.62 -2.21 8.44
C THR A 53 3.58 -1.48 7.61
N VAL A 54 2.59 -2.21 7.11
CA VAL A 54 1.57 -1.68 6.20
C VAL A 54 0.20 -1.72 6.86
N THR A 55 -0.46 -0.57 6.96
CA THR A 55 -1.81 -0.44 7.54
C THR A 55 -2.76 0.27 6.55
N ASP A 56 -4.05 0.30 6.85
CA ASP A 56 -4.94 1.24 6.19
C ASP A 56 -4.63 2.70 6.61
N ASN A 57 -5.43 3.64 6.11
CA ASN A 57 -5.22 5.07 6.35
C ASN A 57 -5.86 5.57 7.65
N ALA A 58 -6.35 4.69 8.54
CA ALA A 58 -6.99 5.15 9.76
C ALA A 58 -6.01 5.97 10.61
N SER A 59 -6.50 7.12 11.10
CA SER A 59 -5.69 8.14 11.78
C SER A 59 -4.90 7.60 12.99
N ASN A 60 -5.48 6.66 13.75
CA ASN A 60 -4.82 6.06 14.91
C ASN A 60 -3.62 5.18 14.54
N PHE A 61 -3.63 4.49 13.39
CA PHE A 61 -2.43 3.80 12.92
C PHE A 61 -1.34 4.81 12.55
N GLY A 62 -1.68 5.83 11.76
CA GLY A 62 -0.73 6.89 11.39
C GLY A 62 -0.09 7.55 12.61
N LYS A 63 -0.90 7.88 13.63
CA LYS A 63 -0.40 8.43 14.90
C LYS A 63 0.48 7.45 15.67
N ALA A 64 0.11 6.17 15.73
CA ALA A 64 0.89 5.16 16.46
C ALA A 64 2.30 5.02 15.89
N PHE A 65 2.43 4.85 14.59
CA PHE A 65 3.74 4.74 13.95
C PHE A 65 4.51 6.07 13.99
N ARG A 66 3.83 7.22 13.90
CA ARG A 66 4.50 8.52 14.06
C ARG A 66 5.13 8.71 15.43
N VAL A 67 4.47 8.26 16.49
CA VAL A 67 4.97 8.38 17.88
C VAL A 67 6.05 7.34 18.17
N TYR A 68 5.83 6.07 17.79
CA TYR A 68 6.67 4.96 18.25
C TYR A 68 7.68 4.43 17.22
N ALA A 69 7.72 4.95 15.98
CA ALA A 69 8.77 4.59 15.00
C ALA A 69 10.04 5.45 15.12
N GLN A 70 10.02 6.52 15.92
CA GLN A 70 11.09 7.52 16.03
C GLN A 70 12.37 7.04 16.77
N GLN A 71 12.45 5.79 17.21
CA GLN A 71 13.64 5.24 17.87
C GLN A 71 14.61 4.51 16.90
N PHE A 72 14.46 4.69 15.58
CA PHE A 72 15.29 4.04 14.54
C PHE A 72 16.30 4.97 13.84
N ALA A 73 16.87 5.93 14.55
CA ALA A 73 18.13 6.53 14.10
C ALA A 73 19.28 5.55 14.40
N PRO A 74 20.17 5.23 13.43
CA PRO A 74 21.41 4.53 13.74
C PRO A 74 22.22 5.34 14.76
N PRO A 75 23.04 4.71 15.61
CA PRO A 75 23.91 5.44 16.52
C PRO A 75 25.06 6.08 15.73
N GLU A 76 24.86 7.28 15.20
CA GLU A 76 25.95 8.12 14.70
C GLU A 76 26.33 9.18 15.73
N THR A 77 27.53 8.97 16.28
CA THR A 77 28.48 9.92 16.87
C THR A 77 27.98 11.33 17.16
N VAL A 78 27.97 11.66 18.45
CA VAL A 78 27.92 13.03 18.98
C VAL A 78 28.97 13.90 18.28
N SER A 79 28.53 14.74 17.35
CA SER A 79 29.19 16.01 17.06
C SER A 79 28.18 17.12 17.30
N LYS A 80 28.39 17.80 18.43
CA LYS A 80 27.77 19.09 18.71
C LYS A 80 28.06 20.01 17.53
N ASN A 81 27.02 20.46 16.82
CA ASN A 81 26.88 21.84 16.34
C ASN A 81 25.52 22.04 15.64
N ASN A 82 24.73 22.93 16.23
CA ASN A 82 23.67 23.77 15.67
C ASN A 82 22.47 23.10 14.99
N VAL A 83 21.36 23.14 15.74
CA VAL A 83 19.98 22.86 15.36
C VAL A 83 19.61 23.54 14.04
N THR A 84 19.47 22.76 12.99
CA THR A 84 18.56 23.04 11.87
C THR A 84 17.46 22.00 11.92
N LEU A 85 16.20 22.44 11.92
CA LEU A 85 15.03 21.58 11.88
C LEU A 85 15.15 20.58 10.71
N ASP A 86 15.33 19.30 11.05
CA ASP A 86 15.41 18.21 10.08
C ASP A 86 14.15 18.12 9.22
N ALA A 87 14.33 17.83 7.94
CA ALA A 87 13.26 17.67 6.95
C ALA A 87 12.22 16.60 7.32
N GLN A 88 12.54 15.69 8.26
CA GLN A 88 11.59 14.74 8.84
C GLN A 88 10.46 15.43 9.63
N ASN A 89 10.74 16.56 10.30
CA ASN A 89 9.75 17.29 11.09
C ASN A 89 8.76 18.10 10.23
N ILE A 90 9.15 18.47 9.01
CA ILE A 90 8.26 19.16 8.05
C ILE A 90 7.27 18.15 7.45
N ASN A 91 7.71 16.93 7.14
CA ASN A 91 6.83 15.86 6.65
C ASN A 91 5.76 15.43 7.69
N ILE A 92 6.09 15.55 8.98
CA ILE A 92 5.19 15.29 10.11
C ILE A 92 4.03 16.31 10.19
N LEU A 93 4.30 17.58 9.85
CA LEU A 93 3.33 18.67 9.88
C LEU A 93 2.30 18.58 8.73
N MET A 94 2.69 18.05 7.57
CA MET A 94 1.79 17.93 6.42
C MET A 94 0.79 16.77 6.57
N ASP A 95 1.17 15.69 7.25
CA ASP A 95 0.27 14.56 7.57
C ASP A 95 -0.83 14.93 8.58
N ALA A 96 -0.58 15.90 9.48
CA ALA A 96 -1.57 16.38 10.44
C ALA A 96 -2.71 17.17 9.78
N PHE A 97 -2.44 17.87 8.67
CA PHE A 97 -3.46 18.61 7.94
C PHE A 97 -4.37 17.70 7.09
N ASP A 98 -3.83 16.63 6.51
CA ASP A 98 -4.62 15.73 5.65
C ASP A 98 -5.46 14.70 6.45
N GLN A 99 -5.03 14.31 7.66
CA GLN A 99 -5.75 13.35 8.52
C GLN A 99 -6.97 13.96 9.23
N ASN A 100 -6.98 15.28 9.47
CA ASN A 100 -8.09 15.96 10.15
C ASN A 100 -9.33 16.21 9.25
N THR A 101 -9.32 15.73 8.00
CA THR A 101 -10.47 15.88 7.07
C THR A 101 -11.25 14.57 6.85
N GLU A 102 -11.04 13.56 7.71
CA GLU A 102 -11.69 12.26 7.59
C GLU A 102 -12.94 12.18 8.49
N HIS A 103 -14.04 12.79 8.04
CA HIS A 103 -15.36 12.41 8.54
C HIS A 103 -15.70 10.99 8.06
N HIS A 104 -16.09 10.16 9.01
CA HIS A 104 -16.64 8.83 8.82
C HIS A 104 -17.86 8.93 7.88
N PHE A 105 -17.73 8.45 6.63
CA PHE A 105 -18.88 8.36 5.73
C PHE A 105 -19.46 6.95 5.83
N GLU A 106 -20.48 6.82 6.69
CA GLU A 106 -21.54 5.86 6.42
C GLU A 106 -22.17 6.24 5.08
N LEU A 107 -22.48 5.25 4.23
CA LEU A 107 -23.31 5.52 3.07
C LEU A 107 -24.65 6.05 3.57
N GLU A 108 -24.82 7.37 3.59
CA GLU A 108 -26.08 7.99 3.90
C GLU A 108 -27.15 7.41 2.98
N SER A 109 -28.12 6.83 3.67
CA SER A 109 -29.30 6.10 3.24
C SER A 109 -30.38 7.01 2.66
N GLU A 110 -30.05 8.03 1.88
CA GLU A 110 -31.04 8.92 1.24
C GLU A 110 -31.97 8.19 0.24
N PHE A 111 -31.78 6.88 0.03
CA PHE A 111 -32.63 6.05 -0.82
C PHE A 111 -33.52 5.05 -0.08
N LEU A 112 -33.49 4.98 1.27
CA LEU A 112 -34.39 4.13 2.05
C LEU A 112 -34.75 4.76 3.42
N GLN A 113 -35.98 5.31 3.45
CA GLN A 113 -36.87 5.62 4.59
C GLN A 113 -36.68 6.93 5.39
N ASN A 114 -37.78 7.70 5.39
CA ASN A 114 -38.18 8.67 6.40
C ASN A 114 -38.33 7.97 7.76
N ASP A 115 -37.75 8.52 8.83
CA ASP A 115 -38.46 9.11 9.96
C ASP A 115 -37.43 9.61 11.00
N VAL A 116 -37.79 10.73 11.63
CA VAL A 116 -36.98 11.55 12.54
C VAL A 116 -36.85 10.90 13.92
N GLU A 117 -35.64 10.95 14.51
CA GLU A 117 -35.46 11.33 15.91
C GLU A 117 -33.98 11.74 16.17
N ASN A 118 -33.82 12.90 16.81
CA ASN A 118 -32.56 13.57 17.17
C ASN A 118 -31.87 12.87 18.35
N ASP A 119 -30.54 12.93 18.42
CA ASP A 119 -29.85 13.48 19.61
C ASP A 119 -28.43 13.98 19.27
N PRO A 120 -27.90 14.97 20.01
CA PRO A 120 -26.69 15.73 19.70
C PRO A 120 -25.46 15.17 20.42
N ASP A 121 -24.28 15.33 19.83
CA ASP A 121 -23.02 15.61 20.54
C ASP A 121 -21.89 15.83 19.51
N ASP A 122 -21.90 16.99 18.87
CA ASP A 122 -20.75 17.53 18.15
C ASP A 122 -19.90 18.36 19.12
N ILE A 123 -18.91 17.74 19.76
CA ILE A 123 -17.83 18.48 20.42
C ILE A 123 -16.73 18.73 19.38
N ILE A 124 -16.68 19.98 18.90
CA ILE A 124 -15.58 20.50 18.08
C ILE A 124 -14.36 20.70 18.99
N ASP A 125 -13.39 19.78 18.94
CA ASP A 125 -12.08 19.99 19.56
C ASP A 125 -11.27 20.99 18.72
N VAL A 126 -11.35 22.26 19.12
CA VAL A 126 -10.45 23.31 18.65
C VAL A 126 -9.09 23.10 19.34
N VAL A 127 -8.15 22.48 18.63
CA VAL A 127 -6.76 22.35 19.13
C VAL A 127 -6.11 23.74 19.12
N ASN A 128 -5.78 24.24 20.31
CA ASN A 128 -5.11 25.52 20.49
C ASN A 128 -3.65 25.41 20.01
N VAL A 129 -3.22 26.33 19.15
CA VAL A 129 -1.85 26.39 18.61
C VAL A 129 -0.81 26.54 19.72
N SER A 130 -1.20 27.03 20.91
CA SER A 130 -0.33 27.04 22.09
C SER A 130 0.10 25.66 22.54
N ASP A 131 -0.75 24.65 22.42
CA ASP A 131 -0.49 23.31 22.97
C ASP A 131 0.52 22.54 22.11
N ILE A 132 0.59 22.89 20.81
CA ILE A 132 1.58 22.35 19.87
C ILE A 132 2.97 22.98 20.08
N LEU A 133 3.03 24.27 20.44
CA LEU A 133 4.29 24.96 20.74
C LEU A 133 4.89 24.51 22.08
N THR A 134 4.06 24.07 23.02
CA THR A 134 4.51 23.47 24.28
C THR A 134 5.25 22.14 24.05
N ILE A 135 4.83 21.33 23.08
CA ILE A 135 5.48 20.05 22.73
C ILE A 135 6.90 20.27 22.16
N ALA A 136 7.12 21.35 21.41
CA ALA A 136 8.45 21.67 20.87
C ALA A 136 9.42 22.24 21.93
N SER A 137 8.88 22.78 23.02
CA SER A 137 9.65 23.47 24.06
C SER A 137 9.92 22.61 25.30
N ASN A 138 9.05 21.63 25.58
CA ASN A 138 9.15 20.75 26.74
C ASN A 138 9.65 19.36 26.33
N ASN A 139 10.93 19.28 25.97
CA ASN A 139 11.65 18.01 25.89
C ASN A 139 12.05 17.47 27.28
N TYR A 140 11.36 17.90 28.35
CA TYR A 140 11.49 17.33 29.69
C TYR A 140 10.14 17.40 30.41
N ASN A 141 9.61 16.22 30.71
CA ASN A 141 8.60 15.90 31.72
C ASN A 141 7.15 16.33 31.45
N GLU A 142 6.43 15.48 30.73
CA GLU A 142 5.04 15.16 31.08
C GLU A 142 4.83 13.65 30.88
N TYR A 143 5.24 12.88 31.91
CA TYR A 143 4.96 11.44 31.98
C TYR A 143 3.50 11.26 32.41
N SER A 144 2.67 10.77 31.49
CA SER A 144 1.46 10.05 31.89
C SER A 144 1.87 8.80 32.68
N GLU A 145 1.22 8.57 33.81
CA GLU A 145 1.37 7.41 34.67
C GLU A 145 1.02 6.12 33.92
N ASP A 146 2.00 5.52 33.23
CA ASP A 146 2.08 4.11 32.83
C ASP A 146 3.53 3.84 32.38
N ASN A 147 4.35 3.28 33.27
CA ASN A 147 5.78 2.97 33.02
C ASN A 147 6.00 1.89 31.92
N ASP A 148 4.94 1.35 31.31
CA ASP A 148 5.02 0.27 30.30
C ASP A 148 5.24 0.77 28.86
N ASP A 149 5.12 2.06 28.57
CA ASP A 149 5.20 2.62 27.20
C ASP A 149 6.60 3.02 26.73
N LEU A 150 7.60 3.02 27.61
CA LEU A 150 8.95 3.49 27.31
C LEU A 150 9.75 2.58 26.36
N ASP A 151 9.38 1.31 26.25
CA ASP A 151 10.09 0.30 25.45
C ASP A 151 9.42 -0.03 24.10
N ILE A 152 8.37 0.71 23.71
CA ILE A 152 7.66 0.42 22.47
C ILE A 152 8.39 1.02 21.28
N ILE A 153 8.96 0.15 20.44
CA ILE A 153 9.59 0.51 19.17
C ILE A 153 8.85 -0.14 18.02
N LEU A 154 8.33 0.69 17.11
CA LEU A 154 7.69 0.24 15.87
C LEU A 154 8.61 0.43 14.66
N SER A 155 8.39 -0.37 13.62
CA SER A 155 9.13 -0.24 12.36
C SER A 155 8.67 0.98 11.55
N ASN A 156 9.36 1.26 10.45
CA ASN A 156 8.85 2.19 9.43
C ASN A 156 7.44 1.81 8.97
N HIS A 157 6.67 2.82 8.59
CA HIS A 157 5.26 2.69 8.25
C HIS A 157 4.98 3.10 6.81
N ILE A 158 4.12 2.34 6.13
CA ILE A 158 3.59 2.66 4.81
C ILE A 158 2.07 2.48 4.83
N THR A 159 1.36 3.40 4.20
CA THR A 159 -0.08 3.31 3.99
C THR A 159 -0.45 2.36 2.85
N CYS A 160 -1.55 1.63 3.02
CA CYS A 160 -2.06 0.67 2.06
C CYS A 160 -2.47 1.37 0.76
N SER A 161 -1.69 1.19 -0.31
CA SER A 161 -1.98 1.78 -1.62
C SER A 161 -3.31 1.29 -2.19
N ALA A 162 -3.69 0.03 -1.95
CA ALA A 162 -5.00 -0.47 -2.36
C ALA A 162 -6.15 0.27 -1.64
N HIS A 163 -6.01 0.56 -0.35
CA HIS A 163 -7.00 1.33 0.40
C HIS A 163 -7.04 2.78 -0.08
N THR A 164 -5.88 3.40 -0.30
CA THR A 164 -5.81 4.75 -0.88
C THR A 164 -6.48 4.83 -2.26
N LEU A 165 -6.30 3.83 -3.13
CA LEU A 165 -7.02 3.76 -4.42
C LEU A 165 -8.54 3.60 -4.23
N ASN A 166 -8.99 2.85 -3.22
CA ASN A 166 -10.41 2.78 -2.89
C ASN A 166 -10.95 4.15 -2.50
N LEU A 167 -10.23 4.91 -1.68
CA LEU A 167 -10.63 6.27 -1.30
C LEU A 167 -10.69 7.22 -2.51
N VAL A 168 -9.79 7.07 -3.49
CA VAL A 168 -9.89 7.81 -4.76
C VAL A 168 -11.18 7.45 -5.47
N ALA A 169 -11.51 6.16 -5.59
CA ALA A 169 -12.68 5.69 -6.29
C ALA A 169 -14.01 6.08 -5.61
N THR A 170 -14.02 6.25 -4.29
CA THR A 170 -15.23 6.53 -3.49
C THR A 170 -15.30 7.96 -2.97
N ILE A 171 -14.40 8.34 -2.06
CA ILE A 171 -14.42 9.62 -1.34
C ILE A 171 -14.13 10.80 -2.26
N ASP A 172 -13.21 10.65 -3.22
CA ASP A 172 -12.86 11.77 -4.09
C ASP A 172 -13.87 11.95 -5.24
N THR A 173 -14.50 10.85 -5.70
CA THR A 173 -15.57 10.90 -6.72
C THR A 173 -16.91 11.35 -6.16
N SER A 174 -17.20 11.13 -4.88
CA SER A 174 -18.42 11.66 -4.24
C SER A 174 -18.45 13.19 -4.19
N LYS A 175 -17.28 13.82 -4.19
CA LYS A 175 -17.09 15.28 -4.19
C LYS A 175 -17.30 15.95 -5.55
N ILE A 176 -17.69 15.21 -6.60
CA ILE A 176 -17.99 15.81 -7.91
C ILE A 176 -19.16 16.79 -7.77
N THR A 177 -18.99 18.03 -8.22
CA THR A 177 -20.02 19.09 -8.14
C THR A 177 -20.77 19.32 -9.45
N ASN A 178 -20.36 18.69 -10.56
CA ASN A 178 -20.98 18.89 -11.87
C ASN A 178 -22.44 18.39 -11.91
N ASN A 179 -23.40 19.30 -12.13
CA ASN A 179 -24.83 18.99 -12.10
C ASN A 179 -25.27 18.00 -13.18
N GLN A 180 -24.75 18.14 -14.42
CA GLN A 180 -25.11 17.25 -15.53
C GLN A 180 -24.70 15.79 -15.23
N TYR A 181 -23.49 15.60 -14.71
CA TYR A 181 -23.01 14.30 -14.24
C TYR A 181 -23.86 13.76 -13.09
N LYS A 182 -24.20 14.58 -12.08
CA LYS A 182 -25.05 14.14 -10.96
C LYS A 182 -26.43 13.68 -11.42
N ILE A 183 -27.07 14.40 -12.33
CA ILE A 183 -28.41 14.05 -12.83
C ILE A 183 -28.38 12.71 -13.55
N ILE A 184 -27.45 12.52 -14.49
CA ILE A 184 -27.39 11.28 -15.28
C ILE A 184 -26.93 10.08 -14.44
N SER A 185 -25.95 10.27 -13.55
CA SER A 185 -25.46 9.22 -12.66
C SER A 185 -26.53 8.77 -11.66
N ARG A 186 -27.23 9.71 -10.99
CA ARG A 186 -28.34 9.38 -10.09
C ARG A 186 -29.46 8.64 -10.80
N SER A 187 -29.80 9.07 -12.02
CA SER A 187 -30.85 8.42 -12.80
C SER A 187 -30.47 6.99 -13.23
N ALA A 188 -29.27 6.81 -13.78
CA ALA A 188 -28.79 5.50 -14.21
C ALA A 188 -28.60 4.55 -13.01
N PHE A 189 -27.84 4.97 -11.99
CA PHE A 189 -27.56 4.14 -10.82
C PHE A 189 -28.83 3.85 -10.01
N GLY A 190 -29.77 4.79 -9.89
CA GLY A 190 -31.05 4.55 -9.22
C GLY A 190 -31.85 3.40 -9.86
N LYS A 191 -31.90 3.35 -11.20
CA LYS A 191 -32.57 2.26 -11.93
C LYS A 191 -31.87 0.91 -11.74
N LEU A 192 -30.55 0.90 -11.79
CA LEU A 192 -29.78 -0.33 -11.56
C LEU A 192 -29.91 -0.82 -10.12
N THR A 193 -29.88 0.09 -9.15
CA THR A 193 -30.12 -0.23 -7.73
C THR A 193 -31.52 -0.79 -7.51
N ALA A 194 -32.55 -0.23 -8.15
CA ALA A 194 -33.89 -0.81 -8.09
C ALA A 194 -33.94 -2.24 -8.65
N PHE A 195 -33.24 -2.49 -9.76
CA PHE A 195 -33.09 -3.83 -10.33
C PHE A 195 -32.41 -4.80 -9.37
N TRP A 196 -31.24 -4.45 -8.81
CA TRP A 196 -30.52 -5.31 -7.86
C TRP A 196 -31.28 -5.52 -6.55
N ASN A 197 -31.98 -4.51 -6.04
CA ASN A 197 -32.82 -4.63 -4.85
C ASN A 197 -33.97 -5.61 -5.08
N LEU A 198 -34.62 -5.57 -6.24
CA LEU A 198 -35.68 -6.51 -6.57
C LEU A 198 -35.16 -7.94 -6.71
N VAL A 199 -34.06 -8.13 -7.45
CA VAL A 199 -33.43 -9.44 -7.68
C VAL A 199 -32.88 -10.05 -6.39
N SER A 200 -32.42 -9.25 -5.44
CA SER A 200 -31.90 -9.74 -4.16
C SER A 200 -33.01 -10.14 -3.18
N ARG A 201 -34.17 -9.46 -3.22
CA ARG A 201 -35.28 -9.69 -2.28
C ARG A 201 -36.32 -10.71 -2.76
N SER A 202 -36.42 -10.94 -4.07
CA SER A 202 -37.44 -11.84 -4.65
C SER A 202 -36.80 -13.02 -5.38
N THR A 203 -37.08 -14.24 -4.88
CA THR A 203 -36.66 -15.50 -5.54
C THR A 203 -37.23 -15.60 -6.94
N MET A 204 -38.51 -15.24 -7.13
CA MET A 204 -39.15 -15.23 -8.45
C MET A 204 -38.45 -14.27 -9.42
N ALA A 205 -38.10 -13.06 -8.96
CA ALA A 205 -37.36 -12.11 -9.79
C ALA A 205 -35.96 -12.64 -10.15
N SER A 206 -35.30 -13.28 -9.19
CA SER A 206 -34.01 -13.94 -9.39
C SER A 206 -34.08 -15.05 -10.45
N ASP A 207 -35.12 -15.88 -10.40
CA ASP A 207 -35.35 -16.98 -11.35
C ASP A 207 -35.63 -16.44 -12.76
N VAL A 208 -36.40 -15.35 -12.88
CA VAL A 208 -36.64 -14.68 -14.17
C VAL A 208 -35.31 -14.21 -14.78
N VAL A 209 -34.48 -13.53 -13.99
CA VAL A 209 -33.17 -13.06 -14.45
C VAL A 209 -32.25 -14.23 -14.80
N PHE A 210 -32.24 -15.29 -13.99
CA PHE A 210 -31.46 -16.50 -14.28
C PHE A 210 -31.91 -17.16 -15.59
N ASN A 211 -33.22 -17.25 -15.82
CA ASN A 211 -33.77 -17.87 -17.02
C ASN A 211 -33.42 -17.10 -18.31
N ILE A 212 -33.33 -15.78 -18.25
CA ILE A 212 -32.98 -14.93 -19.39
C ILE A 212 -31.45 -14.82 -19.56
N CYS A 213 -30.74 -14.46 -18.49
CA CYS A 213 -29.29 -14.22 -18.53
C CYS A 213 -28.46 -15.51 -18.51
N LYS A 214 -29.07 -16.66 -18.15
CA LYS A 214 -28.41 -17.97 -17.97
C LYS A 214 -27.22 -17.95 -17.00
N CYS A 215 -27.27 -17.05 -16.02
CA CYS A 215 -26.25 -16.96 -14.98
C CYS A 215 -26.85 -16.42 -13.68
N LYS A 216 -26.27 -16.81 -12.54
CA LYS A 216 -26.55 -16.14 -11.26
C LYS A 216 -26.02 -14.71 -11.36
N PHE A 217 -26.92 -13.74 -11.34
CA PHE A 217 -26.55 -12.35 -11.58
C PHE A 217 -25.74 -11.80 -10.40
N PRO A 218 -24.61 -11.11 -10.65
CA PRO A 218 -23.83 -10.51 -9.57
C PRO A 218 -24.64 -9.39 -8.92
N LEU A 219 -24.72 -9.44 -7.59
CA LEU A 219 -25.31 -8.40 -6.78
C LEU A 219 -24.19 -7.53 -6.22
N PRO A 220 -24.28 -6.19 -6.32
CA PRO A 220 -23.28 -5.30 -5.78
C PRO A 220 -23.26 -5.39 -4.25
N VAL A 221 -22.07 -5.58 -3.69
CA VAL A 221 -21.85 -5.47 -2.24
C VAL A 221 -21.62 -4.00 -1.91
N ILE A 222 -22.50 -3.42 -1.08
CA ILE A 222 -22.55 -1.99 -0.75
C ILE A 222 -21.20 -1.47 -0.23
N THR A 223 -20.47 -2.29 0.53
CA THR A 223 -19.18 -1.92 1.14
C THR A 223 -17.99 -1.98 0.19
N ARG A 224 -18.15 -2.40 -1.08
CA ARG A 224 -17.03 -2.58 -2.03
C ARG A 224 -17.39 -2.06 -3.41
N TRP A 225 -16.85 -0.88 -3.76
CA TRP A 225 -17.09 -0.27 -5.08
C TRP A 225 -16.70 -1.15 -6.27
N ASN A 226 -15.67 -2.01 -6.13
CA ASN A 226 -15.29 -2.98 -7.17
C ASN A 226 -16.44 -3.93 -7.52
N SER A 227 -17.22 -4.36 -6.52
CA SER A 227 -18.38 -5.21 -6.74
C SER A 227 -19.49 -4.48 -7.50
N PHE A 228 -19.64 -3.17 -7.27
CA PHE A 228 -20.55 -2.32 -8.03
C PHE A 228 -20.11 -2.18 -9.49
N TYR A 229 -18.81 -1.93 -9.73
CA TYR A 229 -18.23 -1.91 -11.06
C TYR A 229 -18.45 -3.23 -11.82
N ASP A 230 -18.18 -4.37 -11.18
CA ASP A 230 -18.36 -5.70 -11.79
C ASP A 230 -19.82 -5.98 -12.14
N ALA A 231 -20.75 -5.56 -11.28
CA ALA A 231 -22.18 -5.68 -11.53
C ALA A 231 -22.63 -4.85 -12.74
N ILE A 232 -22.15 -3.59 -12.86
CA ILE A 232 -22.41 -2.74 -14.04
C ILE A 232 -21.80 -3.36 -15.30
N LYS A 233 -20.56 -3.83 -15.22
CA LYS A 233 -19.88 -4.51 -16.33
C LYS A 233 -20.67 -5.72 -16.80
N LYS A 234 -21.26 -6.48 -15.87
CA LYS A 234 -22.13 -7.61 -16.23
C LYS A 234 -23.43 -7.16 -16.90
N ILE A 235 -24.04 -6.06 -16.45
CA ILE A 235 -25.22 -5.47 -17.12
C ILE A 235 -24.89 -5.13 -18.57
N MET A 236 -23.76 -4.45 -18.81
CA MET A 236 -23.33 -4.09 -20.17
C MET A 236 -23.06 -5.31 -21.06
N LEU A 237 -22.51 -6.39 -20.49
CA LEU A 237 -22.28 -7.64 -21.22
C LEU A 237 -23.58 -8.37 -21.58
N CYS A 238 -24.62 -8.25 -20.75
CA CYS A 238 -25.92 -8.88 -21.00
C CYS A 238 -26.80 -8.06 -21.96
N GLY A 239 -26.60 -6.74 -22.05
CA GLY A 239 -27.18 -5.89 -23.10
C GLY A 239 -28.69 -6.06 -23.25
N GLU A 240 -29.13 -6.56 -24.41
CA GLU A 240 -30.54 -6.81 -24.77
C GLU A 240 -31.28 -7.68 -23.75
N LYS A 241 -30.60 -8.67 -23.15
CA LYS A 241 -31.17 -9.54 -22.12
C LYS A 241 -31.61 -8.77 -20.88
N ILE A 242 -30.90 -7.69 -20.55
CA ILE A 242 -31.28 -6.82 -19.43
C ILE A 242 -32.54 -6.03 -19.76
N ILE A 243 -32.70 -5.58 -21.00
CA ILE A 243 -33.91 -4.88 -21.45
C ILE A 243 -35.13 -5.79 -21.28
N GLU A 244 -35.02 -7.06 -21.70
CA GLU A 244 -36.06 -8.08 -21.48
C GLU A 244 -36.34 -8.31 -19.99
N CYS A 245 -35.30 -8.40 -19.15
CA CYS A 245 -35.46 -8.51 -17.70
C CYS A 245 -36.22 -7.31 -17.10
N PHE A 246 -35.87 -6.09 -17.48
CA PHE A 246 -36.54 -4.89 -16.98
C PHE A 246 -38.02 -4.86 -17.38
N GLU A 247 -38.35 -5.35 -18.58
CA GLU A 247 -39.73 -5.44 -19.05
C GLU A 247 -40.54 -6.47 -18.25
N LYS A 248 -40.03 -7.71 -18.09
CA LYS A 248 -40.73 -8.76 -17.33
C LYS A 248 -40.87 -8.43 -15.86
N LEU A 249 -39.88 -7.73 -15.28
CA LEU A 249 -39.90 -7.29 -13.89
C LEU A 249 -40.65 -5.98 -13.67
N LYS A 250 -41.21 -5.38 -14.73
CA LYS A 250 -41.96 -4.10 -14.68
C LYS A 250 -41.14 -2.93 -14.09
N LEU A 251 -39.84 -2.90 -14.39
CA LEU A 251 -38.91 -1.84 -13.98
C LEU A 251 -38.78 -0.75 -15.04
N SER A 252 -38.40 0.46 -14.62
CA SER A 252 -38.16 1.57 -15.53
C SER A 252 -36.90 1.34 -16.39
N GLN A 253 -37.08 1.34 -17.71
CA GLN A 253 -36.01 1.05 -18.66
C GLN A 253 -34.90 2.11 -18.65
N LEU A 254 -33.68 1.67 -18.97
CA LEU A 254 -32.54 2.57 -19.17
C LEU A 254 -32.70 3.33 -20.49
N LYS A 255 -32.49 4.66 -20.44
CA LYS A 255 -32.49 5.53 -21.61
C LYS A 255 -31.19 5.35 -22.41
N THR A 256 -31.21 5.68 -23.70
CA THR A 256 -30.00 5.63 -24.55
C THR A 256 -28.85 6.46 -23.97
N THR A 257 -29.14 7.62 -23.40
CA THR A 257 -28.12 8.47 -22.74
C THR A 257 -27.53 7.79 -21.49
N GLU A 258 -28.33 7.03 -20.74
CA GLU A 258 -27.88 6.30 -19.55
C GLU A 258 -27.00 5.11 -19.94
N TRP A 259 -27.33 4.39 -21.01
CA TRP A 259 -26.47 3.34 -21.58
C TRP A 259 -25.11 3.90 -22.01
N ASN A 260 -25.08 5.01 -22.74
CA ASN A 260 -23.85 5.68 -23.15
C ASN A 260 -23.02 6.15 -21.94
N PHE A 261 -23.68 6.66 -20.90
CA PHE A 261 -23.04 7.02 -19.63
C PHE A 261 -22.40 5.80 -18.95
N LEU A 262 -23.10 4.66 -18.86
CA LEU A 262 -22.56 3.45 -18.23
C LEU A 262 -21.35 2.90 -19.01
N GLU A 263 -21.36 3.00 -20.34
CA GLU A 263 -20.22 2.64 -21.17
C GLU A 263 -18.99 3.51 -20.87
N GLU A 264 -19.16 4.84 -20.79
CA GLU A 264 -18.10 5.77 -20.39
C GLU A 264 -17.63 5.51 -18.94
N TYR A 265 -18.56 5.24 -18.03
CA TYR A 265 -18.26 4.94 -16.62
C TYR A 265 -17.34 3.74 -16.50
N ILE A 266 -17.62 2.65 -17.22
CA ILE A 266 -16.75 1.45 -17.23
C ILE A 266 -15.36 1.82 -17.74
N LYS A 267 -15.25 2.56 -18.84
CA LYS A 267 -13.96 2.97 -19.42
C LYS A 267 -13.12 3.80 -18.45
N VAL A 268 -13.75 4.71 -17.70
CA VAL A 268 -13.08 5.58 -16.72
C VAL A 268 -12.67 4.82 -15.46
N MET A 269 -13.50 3.90 -14.96
CA MET A 269 -13.22 3.16 -13.71
C MET A 269 -12.31 1.93 -13.91
N GLN A 270 -12.28 1.35 -15.13
CA GLN A 270 -11.50 0.13 -15.43
C GLN A 270 -10.01 0.19 -15.01
N PRO A 271 -9.26 1.30 -15.22
CA PRO A 271 -7.86 1.38 -14.80
C PRO A 271 -7.68 1.23 -13.28
N LEU A 272 -8.61 1.77 -12.49
CA LEU A 272 -8.60 1.65 -11.03
C LEU A 272 -8.83 0.19 -10.60
N THR A 273 -9.83 -0.48 -11.17
CA THR A 273 -10.12 -1.89 -10.84
C THR A 273 -8.94 -2.79 -11.22
N THR A 274 -8.39 -2.61 -12.42
CA THR A 274 -7.21 -3.37 -12.89
C THR A 274 -6.00 -3.15 -11.99
N ALA A 275 -5.81 -1.93 -11.50
CA ALA A 275 -4.73 -1.61 -10.58
C ALA A 275 -4.96 -2.25 -9.20
N LEU A 276 -6.18 -2.21 -8.67
CA LEU A 276 -6.52 -2.83 -7.40
C LEU A 276 -6.30 -4.34 -7.41
N ASP A 277 -6.81 -5.05 -8.42
CA ASP A 277 -6.62 -6.51 -8.54
C ASP A 277 -5.13 -6.88 -8.52
N LYS A 278 -4.31 -6.06 -9.15
CA LYS A 278 -2.87 -6.24 -9.22
C LYS A 278 -2.17 -5.91 -7.89
N LEU A 279 -2.50 -4.78 -7.26
CA LEU A 279 -1.89 -4.34 -6.00
C LEU A 279 -2.33 -5.18 -4.79
N GLN A 280 -3.52 -5.79 -4.85
CA GLN A 280 -3.99 -6.72 -3.82
C GLN A 280 -3.44 -8.14 -4.00
N GLY A 281 -2.74 -8.44 -5.10
CA GLY A 281 -2.15 -9.74 -5.37
C GLY A 281 -1.03 -10.08 -4.38
N GLU A 282 -1.21 -11.09 -3.54
CA GLU A 282 -0.25 -11.40 -2.47
C GLU A 282 1.04 -12.02 -2.99
N LYS A 283 0.94 -13.05 -3.85
CA LYS A 283 2.12 -13.80 -4.33
C LYS A 283 2.89 -13.10 -5.45
N SER A 284 2.20 -12.30 -6.26
CA SER A 284 2.73 -11.76 -7.52
C SER A 284 2.94 -10.25 -7.51
N CYS A 285 2.60 -9.57 -6.41
CA CYS A 285 2.77 -8.13 -6.29
C CYS A 285 3.90 -7.77 -5.33
N TYR A 286 4.53 -6.65 -5.63
CA TYR A 286 5.61 -6.07 -4.87
C TYR A 286 5.39 -4.56 -4.78
N LEU A 287 5.97 -3.89 -3.78
CA LEU A 287 5.87 -2.44 -3.64
C LEU A 287 6.26 -1.70 -4.93
N GLY A 288 7.22 -2.22 -5.68
CA GLY A 288 7.70 -1.61 -6.93
C GLY A 288 6.70 -1.62 -8.08
N TYR A 289 5.50 -2.18 -7.88
CA TYR A 289 4.40 -2.04 -8.81
C TYR A 289 3.58 -0.76 -8.60
N VAL A 290 3.64 -0.12 -7.43
CA VAL A 290 2.78 1.02 -7.08
C VAL A 290 3.06 2.21 -7.98
N ALA A 291 4.28 2.78 -7.95
CA ALA A 291 4.59 4.00 -8.70
C ALA A 291 4.36 3.85 -10.22
N PRO A 292 4.83 2.78 -10.89
CA PRO A 292 4.51 2.54 -12.30
C PRO A 292 3.00 2.42 -12.58
N THR A 293 2.25 1.82 -11.66
CA THR A 293 0.80 1.62 -11.85
C THR A 293 0.04 2.94 -11.67
N ILE A 294 0.34 3.73 -10.64
CA ILE A 294 -0.31 5.03 -10.40
C ILE A 294 -0.06 6.01 -11.53
N ILE A 295 1.19 6.12 -12.01
CA ILE A 295 1.54 6.97 -13.16
C ILE A 295 0.83 6.48 -14.44
N ALA A 296 0.73 5.16 -14.63
CA ALA A 296 0.02 4.60 -15.77
C ALA A 296 -1.49 4.90 -15.75
N ILE A 297 -2.16 4.82 -14.60
CA ILE A 297 -3.58 5.17 -14.45
C ILE A 297 -3.80 6.62 -14.88
N ARG A 298 -3.02 7.56 -14.33
CA ARG A 298 -3.12 8.99 -14.67
C ARG A 298 -2.95 9.21 -16.17
N ARG A 299 -1.94 8.58 -16.79
CA ARG A 299 -1.70 8.68 -18.23
C ARG A 299 -2.88 8.12 -19.05
N ILE A 300 -3.45 6.99 -18.66
CA ILE A 300 -4.60 6.39 -19.34
C ILE A 300 -5.79 7.36 -19.28
N LEU A 301 -6.08 7.91 -18.10
CA LEU A 301 -7.21 8.83 -17.90
C LEU A 301 -7.03 10.16 -18.65
N LEU A 302 -5.80 10.71 -18.71
CA LEU A 302 -5.50 11.92 -19.49
C LEU A 302 -5.64 11.69 -21.01
N ASN A 303 -5.33 10.48 -21.48
CA ASN A 303 -5.43 10.12 -22.89
C ASN A 303 -6.86 9.76 -23.33
N GLN A 304 -7.83 9.69 -22.41
CA GLN A 304 -9.24 9.49 -22.76
C GLN A 304 -9.82 10.77 -23.35
N SER A 305 -9.64 10.95 -24.66
CA SER A 305 -10.37 11.95 -25.45
C SER A 305 -11.80 11.46 -25.71
N HIS A 306 -12.74 12.39 -25.88
CA HIS A 306 -14.16 12.12 -26.24
C HIS A 306 -15.09 11.57 -25.13
N LEU A 307 -14.91 11.97 -23.87
CA LEU A 307 -15.90 11.72 -22.81
C LEU A 307 -17.00 12.79 -22.84
N THR A 308 -18.26 12.37 -23.01
CA THR A 308 -19.45 13.24 -23.04
C THR A 308 -20.02 13.44 -21.65
N TYR A 309 -20.08 12.36 -20.85
CA TYR A 309 -20.72 12.35 -19.54
C TYR A 309 -19.71 12.20 -18.41
N CYS A 310 -18.72 11.32 -18.55
CA CYS A 310 -17.79 10.95 -17.47
C CYS A 310 -16.52 11.80 -17.42
N LYS A 311 -16.45 12.91 -18.16
CA LYS A 311 -15.33 13.87 -18.06
C LYS A 311 -15.12 14.39 -16.62
N PRO A 312 -16.18 14.79 -15.86
CA PRO A 312 -16.01 15.19 -14.46
C PRO A 312 -15.48 14.07 -13.56
N LEU A 313 -15.89 12.83 -13.82
CA LEU A 313 -15.40 11.65 -13.08
C LEU A 313 -13.91 11.41 -13.33
N SER A 314 -13.48 11.41 -14.60
CA SER A 314 -12.06 11.25 -14.96
C SER A 314 -11.18 12.32 -14.29
N LEU A 315 -11.62 13.59 -14.34
CA LEU A 315 -10.90 14.69 -13.69
C LEU A 315 -10.85 14.57 -12.16
N SER A 316 -11.95 14.13 -11.54
CA SER A 316 -11.99 13.90 -10.09
C SER A 316 -11.03 12.78 -9.67
N ILE A 317 -10.96 11.68 -10.42
CA ILE A 317 -10.01 10.59 -10.16
C ILE A 317 -8.57 11.08 -10.33
N ILE A 318 -8.25 11.82 -11.39
CA ILE A 318 -6.90 12.39 -11.60
C ILE A 318 -6.50 13.27 -10.42
N LYS A 319 -7.38 14.18 -9.99
CA LYS A 319 -7.13 15.04 -8.82
C LYS A 319 -6.96 14.24 -7.53
N GLY A 320 -7.77 13.20 -7.32
CA GLY A 320 -7.66 12.31 -6.16
C GLY A 320 -6.32 11.56 -6.15
N LEU A 321 -5.87 11.06 -7.31
CA LEU A 321 -4.55 10.45 -7.45
C LEU A 321 -3.44 11.45 -7.15
N GLU A 322 -3.46 12.63 -7.78
CA GLU A 322 -2.44 13.67 -7.59
C GLU A 322 -2.36 14.15 -6.14
N LYS A 323 -3.51 14.25 -5.45
CA LYS A 323 -3.55 14.58 -4.03
C LYS A 323 -2.98 13.46 -3.16
N ARG A 324 -3.55 12.25 -3.24
CA ARG A 324 -3.26 11.17 -2.29
C ARG A 324 -1.92 10.47 -2.54
N TYR A 325 -1.40 10.58 -3.76
CA TYR A 325 -0.08 10.08 -4.17
C TYR A 325 0.83 11.22 -4.59
N SER A 326 0.75 12.37 -3.94
CA SER A 326 1.60 13.54 -4.20
C SER A 326 3.07 13.16 -4.33
N PHE A 327 3.57 12.32 -3.40
CA PHE A 327 4.93 11.77 -3.40
C PHE A 327 5.26 10.95 -4.68
N ILE A 328 4.31 10.26 -5.31
CA ILE A 328 4.58 9.55 -6.59
C ILE A 328 4.70 10.53 -7.77
N PHE A 329 4.03 11.68 -7.69
CA PHE A 329 4.07 12.70 -8.74
C PHE A 329 5.20 13.72 -8.54
N ASP A 330 5.69 13.89 -7.32
CA ASP A 330 6.93 14.58 -6.99
C ASP A 330 7.95 13.60 -6.39
N LEU A 331 8.79 13.04 -7.26
CA LEU A 331 9.79 12.04 -6.88
C LEU A 331 10.98 12.60 -6.07
N ASN A 332 10.95 13.90 -5.74
CA ASN A 332 11.89 14.50 -4.76
C ASN A 332 11.45 14.29 -3.31
N ASP A 333 10.17 13.97 -3.07
CA ASP A 333 9.66 13.75 -1.72
C ASP A 333 10.39 12.56 -1.06
N PRO A 334 10.91 12.69 0.17
CA PRO A 334 11.53 11.58 0.90
C PRO A 334 10.64 10.33 1.01
N LYS A 335 9.31 10.49 1.09
CA LYS A 335 8.34 9.38 1.10
C LYS A 335 8.39 8.55 -0.18
N SER A 336 8.94 9.09 -1.27
CA SER A 336 9.06 8.42 -2.57
C SER A 336 10.18 7.40 -2.61
N LYS A 337 11.19 7.50 -1.73
CA LYS A 337 12.38 6.62 -1.73
C LYS A 337 12.03 5.13 -1.79
N PRO A 338 11.15 4.57 -0.92
CA PRO A 338 10.78 3.15 -0.98
C PRO A 338 10.11 2.75 -2.29
N TYR A 339 9.28 3.62 -2.88
CA TYR A 339 8.57 3.35 -4.12
C TYR A 339 9.49 3.42 -5.34
N ILE A 340 10.46 4.35 -5.33
CA ILE A 340 11.47 4.46 -6.39
C ILE A 340 12.37 3.23 -6.37
N LEU A 341 12.98 2.92 -5.21
CA LEU A 341 13.95 1.83 -5.09
C LEU A 341 13.32 0.47 -5.38
N SER A 342 12.11 0.22 -4.88
CA SER A 342 11.38 -1.02 -5.20
C SER A 342 11.06 -1.15 -6.69
N SER A 343 10.69 -0.05 -7.36
CA SER A 343 10.33 -0.06 -8.79
C SER A 343 11.55 -0.18 -9.71
N VAL A 344 12.66 0.49 -9.37
CA VAL A 344 13.90 0.45 -10.16
C VAL A 344 14.56 -0.93 -10.10
N THR A 345 14.54 -1.57 -8.94
CA THR A 345 15.08 -2.93 -8.75
C THR A 345 14.24 -4.04 -9.38
N LEU A 346 13.05 -3.73 -9.90
CA LEU A 346 12.27 -4.68 -10.69
C LEU A 346 12.74 -4.69 -12.16
N PRO A 347 13.23 -5.84 -12.70
CA PRO A 347 13.75 -5.94 -14.06
C PRO A 347 12.76 -5.50 -15.14
N LYS A 348 11.46 -5.70 -14.87
CA LYS A 348 10.34 -5.31 -15.72
C LYS A 348 10.26 -3.79 -15.94
N PHE A 349 10.58 -3.00 -14.93
CA PHE A 349 10.35 -1.56 -14.94
C PHE A 349 11.65 -0.77 -15.09
N LYS A 350 12.65 -1.06 -14.25
CA LYS A 350 13.88 -0.25 -14.16
C LYS A 350 13.53 1.24 -14.08
N LEU A 351 14.12 2.09 -14.93
CA LEU A 351 13.78 3.51 -15.03
C LEU A 351 12.70 3.83 -16.07
N SER A 352 12.11 2.84 -16.77
CA SER A 352 11.23 3.11 -17.93
C SER A 352 9.83 3.65 -17.57
N TRP A 353 9.49 3.67 -16.29
CA TRP A 353 8.24 4.27 -15.78
C TRP A 353 8.44 5.71 -15.29
N VAL A 354 9.69 6.13 -15.09
CA VAL A 354 10.05 7.42 -14.49
C VAL A 354 9.85 8.54 -15.52
N PRO A 355 9.17 9.64 -15.17
CA PRO A 355 9.12 10.82 -16.03
C PRO A 355 10.52 11.37 -16.30
N SER A 356 10.79 11.87 -17.51
CA SER A 356 12.13 12.32 -17.94
C SER A 356 12.78 13.31 -16.97
N GLN A 357 11.98 14.25 -16.43
CA GLN A 357 12.43 15.25 -15.46
C GLN A 357 12.98 14.68 -14.14
N PHE A 358 12.62 13.43 -13.77
CA PHE A 358 13.06 12.79 -12.53
C PHE A 358 14.04 11.64 -12.76
N SER A 359 14.42 11.37 -14.02
CA SER A 359 15.25 10.22 -14.39
C SER A 359 16.59 10.24 -13.66
N ASP A 360 17.28 11.38 -13.66
CA ASP A 360 18.60 11.53 -13.03
C ASP A 360 18.52 11.44 -11.51
N ILE A 361 17.48 12.03 -10.90
CA ILE A 361 17.23 11.96 -9.45
C ILE A 361 17.03 10.52 -9.02
N CYS A 362 16.14 9.78 -9.70
CA CYS A 362 15.86 8.37 -9.37
C CYS A 362 17.09 7.49 -9.58
N LYS A 363 17.89 7.77 -10.63
CA LYS A 363 19.13 7.04 -10.91
C LYS A 363 20.17 7.30 -9.82
N ASN A 364 20.40 8.55 -9.44
CA ASN A 364 21.36 8.91 -8.39
C ASN A 364 20.95 8.31 -7.04
N LEU A 365 19.65 8.40 -6.69
CA LEU A 365 19.12 7.79 -5.47
C LEU A 365 19.37 6.27 -5.43
N PHE A 366 19.17 5.58 -6.56
CA PHE A 366 19.44 4.15 -6.66
C PHE A 366 20.93 3.81 -6.51
N LEU A 367 21.83 4.59 -7.11
CA LEU A 367 23.27 4.37 -6.98
C LEU A 367 23.78 4.64 -5.56
N LEU A 368 23.26 5.68 -4.90
CA LEU A 368 23.56 5.95 -3.49
C LEU A 368 23.17 4.77 -2.59
N GLU A 369 21.98 4.20 -2.79
CA GLU A 369 21.54 3.01 -2.04
C GLU A 369 22.42 1.79 -2.36
N CYS A 370 22.91 1.64 -3.60
CA CYS A 370 23.85 0.57 -3.94
C CYS A 370 25.16 0.68 -3.14
N ASN A 371 25.69 1.90 -2.98
CA ASN A 371 26.90 2.13 -2.20
C ASN A 371 26.66 1.85 -0.71
N GLU A 372 25.52 2.28 -0.16
CA GLU A 372 25.13 2.01 1.24
C GLU A 372 25.05 0.50 1.52
N VAL A 373 24.37 -0.26 0.66
CA VAL A 373 24.24 -1.72 0.80
C VAL A 373 25.58 -2.43 0.62
N CYS A 374 26.44 -1.97 -0.29
CA CYS A 374 27.76 -2.56 -0.46
C CYS A 374 28.62 -2.41 0.80
N SER A 375 28.55 -1.26 1.47
CA SER A 375 29.26 -1.03 2.74
C SER A 375 28.78 -1.98 3.84
N ILE A 376 27.47 -2.25 3.93
CA ILE A 376 26.87 -3.17 4.90
C ILE A 376 27.30 -4.62 4.63
N MET A 377 27.33 -5.04 3.36
CA MET A 377 27.77 -6.38 2.98
C MET A 377 29.21 -6.64 3.40
N ASN A 378 30.09 -5.66 3.21
CA ASN A 378 31.50 -5.78 3.54
C ASN A 378 31.76 -5.87 5.06
N THR A 379 30.91 -5.26 5.88
CA THR A 379 31.00 -5.36 7.35
C THR A 379 30.41 -6.65 7.90
N GLU A 380 29.39 -7.23 7.25
CA GLU A 380 28.83 -8.54 7.64
C GLU A 380 29.73 -9.72 7.24
N SER A 381 30.54 -9.58 6.18
CA SER A 381 31.59 -10.52 5.81
C SER A 381 32.90 -10.23 6.57
N GLY A 382 32.97 -10.55 7.86
CA GLY A 382 34.22 -10.52 8.64
C GLY A 382 35.31 -11.42 8.05
N PRO A 383 36.61 -11.19 8.36
CA PRO A 383 37.72 -11.87 7.70
C PRO A 383 37.65 -13.37 7.98
N SER A 384 37.43 -14.16 6.94
CA SER A 384 37.69 -15.59 7.00
C SER A 384 39.20 -15.76 7.16
N THR A 385 39.64 -16.15 8.36
CA THR A 385 40.93 -16.80 8.54
C THR A 385 40.85 -18.14 7.82
N THR A 386 41.14 -18.12 6.53
CA THR A 386 41.57 -19.31 5.81
C THR A 386 43.07 -19.38 6.00
N ASP A 387 43.51 -20.24 6.91
CA ASP A 387 44.86 -20.80 6.86
C ASP A 387 45.00 -21.51 5.52
N ASN A 388 45.52 -20.81 4.51
CA ASN A 388 45.97 -21.44 3.28
C ASN A 388 47.49 -21.53 3.31
N ASP A 389 47.92 -22.73 3.70
CA ASP A 389 49.21 -23.30 3.37
C ASP A 389 49.39 -23.40 1.85
N SER A 390 50.59 -23.05 1.41
CA SER A 390 51.24 -23.35 0.13
C SER A 390 50.71 -22.73 -1.18
N GLY A 391 51.62 -22.00 -1.87
CA GLY A 391 51.92 -22.35 -3.27
C GLY A 391 51.90 -21.25 -4.35
N ASP A 392 51.23 -20.12 -4.20
CA ASP A 392 50.90 -19.25 -5.37
C ASP A 392 51.57 -17.85 -5.37
N GLU A 393 52.73 -17.72 -4.75
CA GLU A 393 53.52 -16.47 -4.75
C GLU A 393 54.26 -16.19 -6.08
N PHE A 394 54.12 -17.07 -7.09
CA PHE A 394 54.85 -17.00 -8.36
C PHE A 394 54.23 -16.02 -9.39
N TYR A 395 52.95 -15.66 -9.27
CA TYR A 395 52.22 -14.84 -10.26
C TYR A 395 51.84 -13.44 -9.77
N THR A 396 52.56 -12.88 -8.80
CA THR A 396 52.36 -11.47 -8.40
C THR A 396 52.93 -10.51 -9.47
N PRO A 397 52.15 -9.56 -10.02
CA PRO A 397 52.65 -8.61 -11.00
C PRO A 397 53.69 -7.68 -10.36
N ILE A 398 54.87 -7.59 -10.97
CA ILE A 398 56.01 -6.73 -10.58
C ILE A 398 55.68 -5.27 -10.90
N SER A 399 54.72 -4.67 -10.20
CA SER A 399 54.35 -3.27 -10.42
C SER A 399 54.02 -2.53 -9.13
N ASN A 400 54.58 -2.93 -7.98
CA ASN A 400 54.43 -2.19 -6.73
C ASN A 400 55.62 -2.37 -5.77
N SER A 401 56.85 -2.29 -6.26
CA SER A 401 58.00 -2.08 -5.39
C SER A 401 58.29 -0.59 -5.22
N GLN A 402 58.19 -0.12 -3.97
CA GLN A 402 58.73 1.13 -3.41
C GLN A 402 57.81 2.36 -3.47
N LEU A 403 57.05 2.63 -2.40
CA LEU A 403 57.51 3.46 -1.28
C LEU A 403 56.47 3.46 -0.15
N SER A 404 56.97 3.30 1.07
CA SER A 404 56.24 3.28 2.32
C SER A 404 55.64 4.65 2.65
N THR A 405 54.33 4.80 2.53
CA THR A 405 53.49 5.66 3.37
C THR A 405 52.08 5.06 3.39
N SER A 406 51.43 5.06 4.55
CA SER A 406 50.08 4.56 4.78
C SER A 406 49.02 5.43 4.07
N PRO A 407 48.25 4.86 3.10
CA PRO A 407 46.79 5.08 3.07
C PRO A 407 46.04 3.83 2.57
N LEU A 408 45.85 2.81 3.42
CA LEU A 408 45.15 1.58 3.02
C LEU A 408 43.63 1.62 3.24
N GLU A 409 43.10 2.61 3.95
CA GLU A 409 41.66 2.73 4.21
C GLU A 409 40.92 3.53 3.13
N SER A 410 41.50 4.61 2.60
CA SER A 410 40.84 5.46 1.59
C SER A 410 40.77 4.82 0.19
N SER A 411 41.74 3.97 -0.16
CA SER A 411 41.80 3.31 -1.47
C SER A 411 40.81 2.15 -1.60
N ASN A 412 40.55 1.42 -0.52
CA ASN A 412 39.55 0.34 -0.51
C ASN A 412 38.11 0.90 -0.59
N GLN A 413 37.83 2.01 0.09
CA GLN A 413 36.50 2.63 0.12
C GLN A 413 36.09 3.18 -1.26
N HIS A 414 37.00 3.89 -1.94
CA HIS A 414 36.76 4.33 -3.33
C HIS A 414 36.65 3.17 -4.33
N ARG A 415 37.34 2.05 -4.09
CA ARG A 415 37.25 0.86 -4.96
C ARG A 415 35.89 0.16 -4.80
N SER A 416 35.36 0.07 -3.57
CA SER A 416 34.03 -0.49 -3.29
C SER A 416 32.88 0.38 -3.83
N GLU A 417 32.97 1.70 -3.68
CA GLU A 417 31.98 2.64 -4.26
C GLU A 417 31.89 2.52 -5.78
N ASN A 418 33.04 2.37 -6.43
CA ASN A 418 33.12 2.18 -7.88
C ASN A 418 32.51 0.83 -8.31
N LEU A 419 32.74 -0.25 -7.56
CA LEU A 419 32.17 -1.58 -7.85
C LEU A 419 30.64 -1.61 -7.72
N ALA A 420 30.10 -1.01 -6.66
CA ALA A 420 28.65 -0.95 -6.42
C ALA A 420 27.93 -0.12 -7.49
N SER A 421 28.48 1.06 -7.81
CA SER A 421 27.95 1.92 -8.87
C SER A 421 28.01 1.26 -10.24
N VAL A 422 29.11 0.56 -10.57
CA VAL A 422 29.24 -0.19 -11.83
C VAL A 422 28.22 -1.33 -11.92
N GLN A 423 28.00 -2.08 -10.84
CA GLN A 423 26.99 -3.14 -10.80
C GLN A 423 25.58 -2.58 -11.03
N GLY A 424 25.23 -1.50 -10.33
CA GLY A 424 23.94 -0.81 -10.49
C GLY A 424 23.72 -0.31 -11.92
N LEU A 425 24.72 0.34 -12.52
CA LEU A 425 24.66 0.80 -13.91
C LEU A 425 24.55 -0.36 -14.91
N SER A 426 25.30 -1.45 -14.70
CA SER A 426 25.23 -2.65 -15.53
C SER A 426 23.83 -3.27 -15.50
N TYR A 427 23.21 -3.36 -14.32
CA TYR A 427 21.82 -3.79 -14.17
C TYR A 427 20.84 -2.88 -14.92
N LEU A 428 20.98 -1.55 -14.80
CA LEU A 428 20.10 -0.61 -15.51
C LEU A 428 20.19 -0.78 -17.03
N ASN A 429 21.39 -1.06 -17.55
CA ASN A 429 21.65 -1.23 -18.98
C ASN A 429 21.36 -2.64 -19.52
N SER A 430 21.10 -3.64 -18.66
CA SER A 430 20.85 -5.00 -19.13
C SER A 430 19.54 -5.10 -19.94
N LYS A 431 19.51 -6.01 -20.92
CA LYS A 431 18.40 -6.10 -21.88
C LYS A 431 17.10 -6.55 -21.19
N LYS A 432 15.97 -5.99 -21.62
CA LYS A 432 14.62 -6.33 -21.08
C LYS A 432 14.13 -7.75 -21.42
N LYS A 433 14.79 -8.48 -22.34
CA LYS A 433 14.30 -9.77 -22.86
C LYS A 433 14.27 -10.89 -21.81
N ASP A 434 15.02 -10.75 -20.72
CA ASP A 434 15.02 -11.70 -19.59
C ASP A 434 14.09 -11.26 -18.43
N GLY A 435 13.39 -10.12 -18.60
CA GLY A 435 12.72 -9.36 -17.54
C GLY A 435 11.38 -9.89 -17.01
N LYS A 436 11.08 -11.19 -17.19
CA LYS A 436 10.00 -11.86 -16.44
C LYS A 436 10.53 -12.61 -15.22
N ASP A 437 11.80 -12.98 -15.22
CA ASP A 437 12.36 -13.81 -14.16
C ASP A 437 13.28 -12.99 -13.26
N LEU A 438 12.99 -13.04 -11.96
CA LEU A 438 13.79 -12.39 -10.92
C LEU A 438 15.21 -12.99 -10.81
N ILE A 439 15.45 -14.14 -11.46
CA ILE A 439 16.73 -14.84 -11.57
C ILE A 439 17.85 -13.93 -12.10
N ILE A 440 17.53 -12.93 -12.93
CA ILE A 440 18.54 -11.96 -13.38
C ILE A 440 19.24 -11.25 -12.20
N LEU A 441 18.53 -11.05 -11.08
CA LEU A 441 19.09 -10.40 -9.89
C LEU A 441 20.20 -11.22 -9.23
N ASP A 442 20.28 -12.54 -9.48
CA ASP A 442 21.39 -13.37 -8.98
C ASP A 442 22.75 -12.93 -9.55
N HIS A 443 22.75 -12.30 -10.73
CA HIS A 443 23.95 -11.71 -11.34
C HIS A 443 24.31 -10.33 -10.77
N TYR A 444 23.43 -9.75 -9.95
CA TYR A 444 23.58 -8.42 -9.37
C TYR A 444 23.29 -8.44 -7.85
N PRO A 445 24.18 -9.02 -7.02
CA PRO A 445 23.94 -9.21 -5.59
C PRO A 445 23.51 -7.96 -4.81
N ILE A 446 24.10 -6.79 -5.07
CA ILE A 446 23.74 -5.53 -4.40
C ILE A 446 22.31 -5.14 -4.77
N VAL A 447 21.97 -5.21 -6.07
CA VAL A 447 20.62 -4.94 -6.57
C VAL A 447 19.61 -5.94 -6.00
N LYS A 448 20.00 -7.21 -5.86
CA LYS A 448 19.20 -8.26 -5.22
C LYS A 448 18.88 -7.93 -3.76
N HIS A 449 19.85 -7.44 -3.00
CA HIS A 449 19.60 -7.03 -1.61
C HIS A 449 18.66 -5.83 -1.51
N ILE A 450 18.83 -4.80 -2.36
CA ILE A 450 17.88 -3.67 -2.41
C ILE A 450 16.48 -4.17 -2.81
N PHE A 451 16.40 -5.08 -3.79
CA PHE A 451 15.15 -5.70 -4.19
C PHE A 451 14.48 -6.36 -2.99
N LEU A 452 15.17 -7.25 -2.27
CA LEU A 452 14.61 -7.97 -1.12
C LEU A 452 14.21 -7.01 0.01
N LYS A 453 15.00 -5.97 0.29
CA LYS A 453 14.71 -4.94 1.30
C LYS A 453 13.39 -4.21 1.03
N TYR A 454 13.18 -3.74 -0.20
CA TYR A 454 12.03 -2.89 -0.51
C TYR A 454 10.82 -3.62 -1.11
N ASN A 455 11.03 -4.70 -1.87
CA ASN A 455 9.94 -5.44 -2.51
C ASN A 455 9.31 -6.50 -1.60
N THR A 456 9.91 -6.81 -0.45
CA THR A 456 9.24 -7.61 0.60
C THR A 456 8.00 -6.89 1.15
N THR A 457 7.95 -5.56 1.13
CA THR A 457 6.75 -4.82 1.51
C THR A 457 5.61 -5.07 0.51
N LEU A 458 4.42 -5.38 1.03
CA LEU A 458 3.21 -5.47 0.22
C LEU A 458 2.56 -4.09 0.06
N PRO A 459 2.05 -3.72 -1.11
CA PRO A 459 1.35 -2.45 -1.29
C PRO A 459 -0.11 -2.47 -0.78
N SER A 460 -0.53 -3.55 -0.11
CA SER A 460 -1.91 -3.73 0.33
C SER A 460 -2.01 -4.50 1.65
N SER A 461 -2.94 -4.07 2.50
CA SER A 461 -3.42 -4.77 3.70
C SER A 461 -4.44 -5.89 3.40
N ALA A 462 -4.69 -6.20 2.12
CA ALA A 462 -5.61 -7.27 1.68
C ALA A 462 -5.38 -8.66 2.33
N PRO A 463 -4.14 -9.10 2.68
CA PRO A 463 -3.97 -10.34 3.43
C PRO A 463 -4.74 -10.38 4.75
N VAL A 464 -4.83 -9.24 5.45
CA VAL A 464 -5.60 -9.11 6.69
C VAL A 464 -7.11 -9.11 6.41
N GLU A 465 -7.57 -8.51 5.31
CA GLU A 465 -8.99 -8.59 4.91
C GLU A 465 -9.43 -10.03 4.57
N ARG A 466 -8.56 -10.81 3.92
CA ARG A 466 -8.80 -12.25 3.67
C ARG A 466 -8.83 -13.04 4.98
N LEU A 467 -8.01 -12.65 5.95
CA LEU A 467 -8.04 -13.23 7.29
C LEU A 467 -9.43 -13.07 7.93
N PHE A 468 -10.03 -11.88 7.88
CA PHE A 468 -11.40 -11.69 8.39
C PHE A 468 -12.44 -12.53 7.64
N SER A 469 -12.26 -12.72 6.33
CA SER A 469 -13.11 -13.61 5.54
C SER A 469 -13.02 -15.07 6.05
N ASN A 470 -11.82 -15.56 6.37
CA ASN A 470 -11.65 -16.86 7.02
C ASN A 470 -12.25 -16.89 8.43
N GLY A 471 -12.15 -15.77 9.17
CA GLY A 471 -12.75 -15.60 10.50
C GLY A 471 -14.24 -15.87 10.53
N SER A 472 -14.97 -15.45 9.49
CA SER A 472 -16.41 -15.74 9.36
C SER A 472 -16.74 -17.24 9.28
N GLN A 473 -15.80 -18.09 8.86
CA GLN A 473 -15.96 -19.55 8.84
C GLN A 473 -15.68 -20.19 10.20
N ILE A 474 -14.89 -19.52 11.04
CA ILE A 474 -14.54 -19.99 12.39
C ILE A 474 -15.60 -19.53 13.39
N LEU A 475 -15.89 -18.23 13.40
CA LEU A 475 -16.93 -17.63 14.24
C LEU A 475 -18.27 -17.69 13.50
N THR A 476 -18.98 -18.80 13.66
CA THR A 476 -20.31 -19.02 13.09
C THR A 476 -21.39 -18.85 14.16
N PRO A 477 -22.67 -18.64 13.80
CA PRO A 477 -23.76 -18.59 14.78
C PRO A 477 -23.83 -19.84 15.69
N ARG A 478 -23.42 -21.00 15.18
CA ARG A 478 -23.36 -22.26 15.94
C ARG A 478 -22.08 -22.41 16.80
N ARG A 479 -21.06 -21.60 16.54
CA ARG A 479 -19.74 -21.63 17.19
C ARG A 479 -19.34 -20.23 17.70
N ASN A 480 -20.28 -19.56 18.38
CA ASN A 480 -20.13 -18.18 18.86
C ASN A 480 -19.59 -18.06 20.30
N ARG A 481 -19.36 -19.18 21.00
CA ARG A 481 -18.86 -19.20 22.40
C ARG A 481 -17.34 -19.43 22.51
N LEU A 482 -16.59 -19.08 21.47
CA LEU A 482 -15.12 -19.17 21.49
C LEU A 482 -14.55 -18.02 22.30
N ASN A 483 -13.59 -18.31 23.19
CA ASN A 483 -12.77 -17.26 23.79
C ASN A 483 -11.74 -16.74 22.77
N ASP A 484 -11.24 -15.53 22.98
CA ASP A 484 -10.36 -14.82 22.05
C ASP A 484 -9.09 -15.64 21.72
N LYS A 485 -8.48 -16.26 22.72
CA LYS A 485 -7.28 -17.10 22.54
C LYS A 485 -7.55 -18.30 21.63
N THR A 486 -8.67 -18.99 21.83
CA THR A 486 -9.04 -20.15 21.02
C THR A 486 -9.37 -19.72 19.60
N PHE A 487 -10.08 -18.60 19.43
CA PHE A 487 -10.36 -18.02 18.13
C PHE A 487 -9.08 -17.69 17.37
N GLU A 488 -8.15 -16.98 18.01
CA GLU A 488 -6.84 -16.63 17.44
C GLU A 488 -6.05 -17.88 17.03
N MET A 489 -5.96 -18.89 17.90
CA MET A 489 -5.27 -20.14 17.58
C MET A 489 -5.87 -20.83 16.34
N LEU A 490 -7.19 -20.91 16.25
CA LEU A 490 -7.88 -21.50 15.10
C LEU A 490 -7.63 -20.70 13.82
N MET A 491 -7.62 -19.36 13.93
CA MET A 491 -7.30 -18.47 12.82
C MET A 491 -5.89 -18.71 12.28
N CYS A 492 -4.90 -18.79 13.18
CA CYS A 492 -3.52 -19.10 12.83
C CYS A 492 -3.39 -20.49 12.21
N LEU A 493 -3.98 -21.53 12.82
CA LEU A 493 -3.93 -22.91 12.30
C LEU A 493 -4.60 -23.06 10.93
N LYS A 494 -5.72 -22.37 10.71
CA LYS A 494 -6.45 -22.43 9.43
C LYS A 494 -5.70 -21.71 8.31
N SER A 495 -5.06 -20.59 8.64
CA SER A 495 -4.48 -19.68 7.65
C SER A 495 -3.03 -20.01 7.34
N ASN A 496 -2.27 -20.48 8.33
CA ASN A 496 -0.91 -20.95 8.13
C ASN A 496 -0.97 -22.40 7.65
N LYS A 497 -0.62 -22.63 6.39
CA LYS A 497 -0.41 -23.98 5.89
C LYS A 497 0.90 -24.49 6.48
N PHE A 498 0.82 -25.13 7.64
CA PHE A 498 1.92 -25.95 8.14
C PHE A 498 2.03 -27.12 7.17
N ASN A 499 3.07 -27.12 6.33
CA ASN A 499 3.48 -28.35 5.66
C ASN A 499 3.95 -29.28 6.79
N VAL A 500 3.09 -30.19 7.20
CA VAL A 500 3.44 -31.33 8.06
C VAL A 500 4.05 -32.40 7.18
#